data_AF-A0A6I9XR92-F1
#
_entry.id   AF-A0A6I9XR92-F1
#
_cell.length_a   1.000
_cell.length_b   1.000
_cell.length_c   1.000
_cell.angle_alpha   90.00
_cell.angle_beta   90.00
_cell.angle_gamma   90.00
#
_symmetry.space_group_name_H-M   'P 1'
#
loop_
_entity.id
_entity.type
_entity.pdbx_description
1 polymer ?
#
loop_
_entity_poly.entity_id
_entity_poly.type
_entity_poly.pdbx_seq_one_letter_code
_entity_poly.pdbx_strand_id
1 'polypeptide(L)'
;MAEGGIPDLPPQSPASIKAYGTMESAEQPQGSSQRPTRRAYIAIVTLCHLNLVNYMDWFLVAVFILCFLFSAPVFGYLGDRYNQKITLSIGISLWSAATFCSSFIPASMPWLFFISRGLVGAGTSSFSTIAPTIIADLFEKDYRTWMLSVFYIFIPVGSGLGYILSSGVTRASGFWGWGFRDVGSPKQNSFLQLTDGGSLSMPMAPNWSFVGSSLGVTCMGFITGALGFWMPLFLYRAEVVLGIRQPCSKEPCESHNSLPKYDMPLCSLDIFIALAGFFLSLNWAIVTDILLYVVKPACQSTALSLQIFMSHLLGDAGSPYFIGIIANTIKRHQGDDSSFWNFQSLKYSFVICIFIGVIGGGCFLLTAVHIEEDSKKAAAPATPAPVTPVQDSHGTMQR
;
A
#
# COMPACT_ATOMS: atom_id res chain seq x y z
N MET A 1 -49.07 -62.89 -20.65
CA MET A 1 -50.27 -62.08 -20.95
C MET A 1 -50.21 -60.83 -20.08
N ALA A 2 -50.27 -59.66 -20.72
CA ALA A 2 -50.49 -58.28 -20.23
C ALA A 2 -49.58 -57.77 -19.08
N GLU A 3 -48.66 -56.84 -19.31
CA GLU A 3 -48.78 -55.39 -19.65
C GLU A 3 -49.29 -54.50 -18.51
N GLY A 4 -48.42 -53.58 -18.06
CA GLY A 4 -48.70 -52.45 -17.17
C GLY A 4 -47.51 -51.48 -17.21
N GLY A 5 -47.66 -50.41 -18.00
CA GLY A 5 -46.59 -49.57 -18.54
C GLY A 5 -45.99 -48.49 -17.64
N ILE A 6 -44.79 -48.05 -18.06
CA ILE A 6 -44.04 -46.87 -17.60
C ILE A 6 -44.00 -45.90 -18.80
N PRO A 7 -44.26 -44.58 -18.63
CA PRO A 7 -44.33 -43.66 -19.76
C PRO A 7 -42.96 -43.39 -20.43
N ASP A 8 -42.98 -43.34 -21.76
CA ASP A 8 -41.85 -43.20 -22.67
C ASP A 8 -41.03 -41.90 -22.49
N LEU A 9 -39.71 -42.05 -22.41
CA LEU A 9 -38.71 -41.01 -22.68
C LEU A 9 -38.43 -40.98 -24.20
N PRO A 10 -38.35 -39.80 -24.85
CA PRO A 10 -38.03 -39.73 -26.28
C PRO A 10 -36.57 -40.15 -26.56
N PRO A 11 -36.29 -40.73 -27.74
CA PRO A 11 -35.01 -41.39 -28.03
C PRO A 11 -33.86 -40.39 -28.17
N GLN A 12 -32.74 -40.70 -27.51
CA GLN A 12 -31.45 -40.03 -27.72
C GLN A 12 -30.92 -40.39 -29.11
N SER A 13 -30.69 -39.38 -29.96
CA SER A 13 -29.92 -39.54 -31.19
C SER A 13 -28.40 -39.48 -30.89
N PRO A 14 -27.55 -40.16 -31.69
CA PRO A 14 -26.15 -40.38 -31.34
C PRO A 14 -25.33 -39.10 -31.51
N ALA A 15 -24.67 -38.67 -30.43
CA ALA A 15 -23.68 -37.61 -30.46
C ALA A 15 -22.47 -38.06 -31.30
N SER A 16 -22.36 -37.54 -32.53
CA SER A 16 -21.16 -37.69 -33.34
C SER A 16 -20.04 -36.82 -32.78
N ILE A 17 -18.91 -37.46 -32.49
CA ILE A 17 -17.63 -36.84 -32.13
C ILE A 17 -17.13 -36.09 -33.37
N LYS A 18 -17.06 -34.74 -33.35
CA LYS A 18 -16.36 -33.96 -34.38
C LYS A 18 -15.06 -33.40 -33.80
N ALA A 19 -13.96 -33.87 -34.38
CA ALA A 19 -12.59 -33.55 -34.02
C ALA A 19 -12.26 -32.06 -34.23
N TYR A 20 -11.46 -31.50 -33.32
CA TYR A 20 -10.86 -30.18 -33.44
C TYR A 20 -9.84 -30.19 -34.58
N GLY A 21 -10.12 -29.50 -35.68
CA GLY A 21 -9.13 -29.30 -36.74
C GLY A 21 -9.65 -29.17 -38.17
N THR A 22 -10.68 -28.39 -38.41
CA THR A 22 -10.98 -27.85 -39.76
C THR A 22 -11.63 -26.49 -39.60
N MET A 23 -11.03 -25.45 -40.19
CA MET A 23 -11.70 -24.16 -40.38
C MET A 23 -12.88 -24.35 -41.34
N GLU A 24 -14.05 -24.72 -40.80
CA GLU A 24 -15.33 -24.47 -41.46
C GLU A 24 -15.60 -22.98 -41.31
N SER A 25 -15.51 -22.25 -42.41
CA SER A 25 -16.00 -20.89 -42.55
C SER A 25 -17.44 -20.85 -42.04
N ALA A 26 -17.64 -20.25 -40.86
CA ALA A 26 -18.96 -20.08 -40.28
C ALA A 26 -19.83 -19.30 -41.27
N GLU A 27 -20.87 -19.95 -41.77
CA GLU A 27 -21.98 -19.31 -42.47
C GLU A 27 -22.51 -18.20 -41.55
N GLN A 28 -22.24 -16.95 -41.92
CA GLN A 28 -22.84 -15.80 -41.27
C GLN A 28 -24.36 -15.93 -41.44
N PRO A 29 -25.16 -15.72 -40.38
CA PRO A 29 -26.55 -15.39 -40.60
C PRO A 29 -26.55 -14.15 -41.51
N GLN A 30 -27.32 -14.17 -42.60
CA GLN A 30 -27.64 -12.97 -43.39
C GLN A 30 -28.41 -11.97 -42.50
N GLY A 31 -27.72 -11.36 -41.56
CA GLY A 31 -28.11 -10.19 -40.83
C GLY A 31 -27.69 -9.00 -41.66
N SER A 32 -28.68 -8.27 -42.16
CA SER A 32 -28.54 -6.93 -42.72
C SER A 32 -27.37 -6.16 -42.09
N SER A 33 -26.55 -5.49 -42.91
CA SER A 33 -25.60 -4.47 -42.46
C SER A 33 -26.35 -3.32 -41.77
N GLN A 34 -26.84 -3.56 -40.54
CA GLN A 34 -27.45 -2.55 -39.71
C GLN A 34 -26.34 -1.64 -39.22
N ARG A 35 -26.38 -0.37 -39.66
CA ARG A 35 -25.55 0.68 -39.08
C ARG A 35 -25.65 0.58 -37.56
N PRO A 36 -24.52 0.60 -36.82
CA PRO A 36 -24.55 0.53 -35.36
C PRO A 36 -25.56 1.54 -34.83
N THR A 37 -26.56 1.03 -34.12
CA THR A 37 -27.67 1.86 -33.62
C THR A 37 -27.12 2.91 -32.66
N ARG A 38 -27.80 4.06 -32.52
CA ARG A 38 -27.41 5.12 -31.57
C ARG A 38 -27.16 4.58 -30.15
N ARG A 39 -27.87 3.51 -29.77
CA ARG A 39 -27.69 2.78 -28.50
C ARG A 39 -26.36 2.03 -28.41
N ALA A 40 -25.89 1.42 -29.51
CA ALA A 40 -24.58 0.75 -29.57
C ALA A 40 -23.42 1.75 -29.44
N TYR A 41 -23.51 2.92 -30.08
CA TYR A 41 -22.52 3.99 -29.89
C TYR A 41 -22.50 4.53 -28.46
N ILE A 42 -23.67 4.75 -27.85
CA ILE A 42 -23.77 5.17 -26.44
C ILE A 42 -23.14 4.11 -25.53
N ALA A 43 -23.46 2.83 -25.73
CA ALA A 43 -22.89 1.74 -24.94
C ALA A 43 -21.35 1.66 -25.06
N ILE A 44 -20.80 1.78 -26.28
CA ILE A 44 -19.35 1.78 -26.49
C ILE A 44 -18.69 2.98 -25.82
N VAL A 45 -19.27 4.18 -25.93
CA VAL A 45 -18.75 5.39 -25.28
C VAL A 45 -18.82 5.27 -23.76
N THR A 46 -19.91 4.73 -23.22
CA THR A 46 -20.06 4.48 -21.78
C THR A 46 -19.06 3.44 -21.28
N LEU A 47 -18.85 2.34 -22.01
CA LEU A 47 -17.85 1.33 -21.67
C LEU A 47 -16.43 1.88 -21.78
N CYS A 48 -16.13 2.69 -22.80
CA CYS A 48 -14.84 3.34 -22.95
C CYS A 48 -14.58 4.34 -21.83
N HIS A 49 -15.60 5.10 -21.42
CA HIS A 49 -15.53 5.99 -20.26
C HIS A 49 -15.36 5.22 -18.95
N LEU A 50 -16.11 4.15 -18.72
CA LEU A 50 -15.99 3.31 -17.52
C LEU A 50 -14.63 2.63 -17.45
N ASN A 51 -14.13 2.10 -18.58
CA ASN A 51 -12.82 1.49 -18.65
C ASN A 51 -11.71 2.53 -18.42
N LEU A 52 -11.83 3.72 -19.01
CA LEU A 52 -10.91 4.84 -18.77
C LEU A 52 -10.95 5.31 -17.30
N VAL A 53 -12.12 5.38 -16.66
CA VAL A 53 -12.28 5.75 -15.25
C VAL A 53 -11.66 4.69 -14.33
N ASN A 54 -11.95 3.41 -14.56
CA ASN A 54 -11.32 2.31 -13.84
C ASN A 54 -9.80 2.34 -14.01
N TYR A 55 -9.31 2.66 -15.21
CA TYR A 55 -7.88 2.78 -15.49
C TYR A 55 -7.25 3.99 -14.77
N MET A 56 -7.96 5.13 -14.70
CA MET A 56 -7.51 6.33 -13.99
C MET A 56 -7.42 6.10 -12.46
N ASP A 57 -8.34 5.35 -11.86
CA ASP A 57 -8.34 5.08 -10.41
C ASP A 57 -7.06 4.36 -9.95
N TRP A 58 -6.57 3.39 -10.73
CA TRP A 58 -5.31 2.71 -10.46
C TRP A 58 -4.09 3.65 -10.56
N PHE A 59 -4.09 4.59 -11.50
CA PHE A 59 -3.02 5.58 -11.62
C PHE A 59 -3.00 6.60 -10.48
N LEU A 60 -4.16 6.93 -9.91
CA LEU A 60 -4.25 7.86 -8.78
C LEU A 60 -3.61 7.29 -7.50
N VAL A 61 -3.74 5.99 -7.29
CA VAL A 61 -3.04 5.29 -6.19
C VAL A 61 -1.54 5.20 -6.50
N ALA A 62 -1.17 4.88 -7.75
CA ALA A 62 0.23 4.79 -8.16
C ALA A 62 0.99 6.12 -8.02
N VAL A 63 0.41 7.25 -8.45
CA VAL A 63 1.05 8.58 -8.32
C VAL A 63 1.21 8.99 -6.86
N PHE A 64 0.23 8.68 -6.01
CA PHE A 64 0.33 8.92 -4.58
C PHE A 64 1.53 8.17 -3.98
N ILE A 65 1.65 6.86 -4.27
CA ILE A 65 2.74 6.02 -3.75
C ILE A 65 4.09 6.48 -4.30
N LEU A 66 4.19 6.80 -5.59
CA LEU A 66 5.43 7.29 -6.20
C LEU A 66 5.89 8.60 -5.58
N CYS A 67 4.98 9.58 -5.45
CA CYS A 67 5.32 10.86 -4.83
C CYS A 67 5.73 10.67 -3.36
N PHE A 68 4.98 9.88 -2.59
CA PHE A 68 5.31 9.53 -1.20
C PHE A 68 6.70 8.89 -1.09
N LEU A 69 7.00 7.94 -1.98
CA LEU A 69 8.25 7.19 -1.99
C LEU A 69 9.44 8.12 -2.20
N PHE A 70 9.40 8.97 -3.23
CA PHE A 70 10.51 9.87 -3.52
C PHE A 70 10.63 11.04 -2.55
N SER A 71 9.52 11.51 -1.97
CA SER A 71 9.56 12.60 -1.00
C SER A 71 9.98 12.15 0.39
N ALA A 72 9.79 10.88 0.77
CA ALA A 72 10.16 10.38 2.10
C ALA A 72 11.65 10.61 2.42
N PRO A 73 12.64 10.20 1.59
CA PRO A 73 14.05 10.49 1.85
C PRO A 73 14.37 11.98 1.92
N VAL A 74 13.66 12.80 1.14
CA VAL A 74 13.82 14.26 1.13
C VAL A 74 13.36 14.83 2.48
N PHE A 75 12.17 14.49 2.94
CA PHE A 75 11.66 14.95 4.23
C PHE A 75 12.44 14.38 5.41
N GLY A 76 12.95 13.14 5.32
CA GLY A 76 13.84 12.57 6.33
C GLY A 76 15.15 13.37 6.46
N TYR A 77 15.79 13.66 5.34
CA TYR A 77 17.01 14.48 5.33
C TYR A 77 16.76 15.91 5.83
N LEU A 78 15.64 16.52 5.43
CA LEU A 78 15.25 17.85 5.90
C LEU A 78 14.87 17.85 7.39
N GLY A 79 14.30 16.76 7.90
CA GLY A 79 13.90 16.59 9.30
C GLY A 79 15.10 16.54 10.25
N ASP A 80 16.20 15.94 9.82
CA ASP A 80 17.44 15.87 10.61
C ASP A 80 18.26 17.19 10.54
N ARG A 81 18.19 17.90 9.40
CA ARG A 81 18.99 19.12 9.14
C ARG A 81 18.35 20.40 9.66
N TYR A 82 17.04 20.50 9.54
CA TYR A 82 16.28 21.70 9.88
C TYR A 82 15.40 21.42 11.10
N ASN A 83 14.73 22.45 11.61
CA ASN A 83 13.80 22.28 12.71
C ASN A 83 12.67 21.32 12.31
N GLN A 84 12.68 20.11 12.88
CA GLN A 84 11.73 19.04 12.61
C GLN A 84 10.27 19.50 12.67
N LYS A 85 9.94 20.45 13.56
CA LYS A 85 8.58 21.00 13.70
C LYS A 85 8.15 21.83 12.48
N ILE A 86 9.07 22.61 11.91
CA ILE A 86 8.80 23.44 10.73
C ILE A 86 8.63 22.53 9.51
N THR A 87 9.55 21.58 9.31
CA THR A 87 9.49 20.61 8.21
C THR A 87 8.19 19.80 8.25
N LEU A 88 7.77 19.34 9.44
CA LEU A 88 6.50 18.66 9.63
C LEU A 88 5.30 19.57 9.31
N SER A 89 5.30 20.79 9.82
CA SER A 89 4.22 21.77 9.60
C SER A 89 4.02 22.07 8.11
N ILE A 90 5.10 22.27 7.35
CA ILE A 90 5.04 22.50 5.90
C ILE A 90 4.35 21.34 5.18
N GLY A 91 4.71 20.10 5.49
CA GLY A 91 4.11 18.93 4.83
C GLY A 91 2.64 18.70 5.21
N ILE A 92 2.26 18.96 6.47
CA ILE A 92 0.85 18.92 6.89
C ILE A 92 0.03 20.01 6.19
N SER A 93 0.56 21.24 6.11
CA SER A 93 -0.10 22.32 5.36
C SER A 93 -0.26 21.97 3.88
N LEU A 94 0.76 21.37 3.26
CA LEU A 94 0.70 20.90 1.88
C LEU A 94 -0.39 19.83 1.70
N TRP A 95 -0.44 18.84 2.59
CA TRP A 95 -1.44 17.76 2.58
C TRP A 95 -2.87 18.30 2.73
N SER A 96 -3.10 19.20 3.70
CA SER A 96 -4.41 19.80 3.94
C SER A 96 -4.85 20.69 2.78
N ALA A 97 -3.96 21.54 2.26
CA ALA A 97 -4.26 22.39 1.11
C ALA A 97 -4.57 21.56 -0.15
N ALA A 98 -3.77 20.53 -0.43
CA ALA A 98 -4.01 19.66 -1.58
C ALA A 98 -5.34 18.90 -1.47
N THR A 99 -5.66 18.40 -0.27
CA THR A 99 -6.93 17.70 0.00
C THR A 99 -8.13 18.65 -0.13
N PHE A 100 -8.04 19.85 0.45
CA PHE A 100 -9.08 20.86 0.34
C PHE A 100 -9.31 21.29 -1.11
N CYS A 101 -8.22 21.64 -1.82
CA CYS A 101 -8.28 22.02 -3.23
C CYS A 101 -8.84 20.90 -4.11
N SER A 102 -8.58 19.64 -3.77
CA SER A 102 -9.12 18.49 -4.52
C SER A 102 -10.65 18.46 -4.57
N SER A 103 -11.32 19.04 -3.56
CA SER A 103 -12.78 19.10 -3.47
C SER A 103 -13.43 20.08 -4.46
N PHE A 104 -12.64 20.98 -5.07
CA PHE A 104 -13.12 21.97 -6.04
C PHE A 104 -12.81 21.59 -7.48
N ILE A 105 -12.15 20.45 -7.70
CA ILE A 105 -11.73 20.03 -9.04
C ILE A 105 -12.94 19.52 -9.82
N PRO A 106 -13.33 20.18 -10.93
CA PRO A 106 -14.44 19.73 -11.75
C PRO A 106 -14.06 18.50 -12.57
N ALA A 107 -15.05 17.68 -12.93
CA ALA A 107 -14.85 16.46 -13.73
C ALA A 107 -14.23 16.72 -15.12
N SER A 108 -14.27 17.96 -15.61
CA SER A 108 -13.64 18.38 -16.87
C SER A 108 -12.11 18.47 -16.81
N MET A 109 -11.50 18.45 -15.61
CA MET A 109 -10.05 18.59 -15.41
C MET A 109 -9.47 17.47 -14.54
N PRO A 110 -9.51 16.20 -14.98
CA PRO A 110 -9.03 15.06 -14.18
C PRO A 110 -7.52 15.10 -13.91
N TRP A 111 -6.74 15.76 -14.76
CA TRP A 111 -5.29 15.92 -14.58
C TRP A 111 -4.93 16.74 -13.33
N LEU A 112 -5.75 17.72 -12.95
CA LEU A 112 -5.55 18.48 -11.70
C LEU A 112 -5.76 17.59 -10.48
N PHE A 113 -6.74 16.68 -10.56
CA PHE A 113 -6.98 15.70 -9.50
C PHE A 113 -5.81 14.72 -9.39
N PHE A 114 -5.25 14.29 -10.53
CA PHE A 114 -4.04 13.49 -10.54
C PHE A 114 -2.85 14.17 -9.84
N ILE A 115 -2.60 15.45 -10.13
CA ILE A 115 -1.54 16.23 -9.47
C ILE A 115 -1.82 16.39 -7.97
N SER A 116 -3.08 16.68 -7.59
CA SER A 116 -3.43 16.85 -6.18
C SER A 116 -3.17 15.57 -5.38
N ARG A 117 -3.42 14.38 -5.95
CA ARG A 117 -3.06 13.09 -5.32
C ARG A 117 -1.56 12.91 -5.12
N GLY A 118 -0.75 13.34 -6.09
CA GLY A 118 0.71 13.37 -5.94
C GLY A 118 1.16 14.31 -4.80
N LEU A 119 0.58 15.50 -4.70
CA LEU A 119 0.87 16.45 -3.61
C LEU A 119 0.45 15.94 -2.24
N VAL A 120 -0.71 15.28 -2.15
CA VAL A 120 -1.15 14.60 -0.92
C VAL A 120 -0.13 13.52 -0.54
N GLY A 121 0.33 12.69 -1.50
CA GLY A 121 1.37 11.68 -1.24
C GLY A 121 2.68 12.29 -0.72
N ALA A 122 3.12 13.39 -1.34
CA ALA A 122 4.29 14.12 -0.89
C ALA A 122 4.13 14.66 0.54
N GLY A 123 2.99 15.29 0.87
CA GLY A 123 2.70 15.80 2.20
C GLY A 123 2.56 14.71 3.27
N THR A 124 1.98 13.55 2.94
CA THR A 124 1.85 12.41 3.87
C THR A 124 3.22 11.87 4.30
N SER A 125 4.20 11.87 3.39
CA SER A 125 5.54 11.35 3.70
C SER A 125 6.23 12.11 4.84
N SER A 126 6.03 13.43 4.97
CA SER A 126 6.69 14.22 6.00
C SER A 126 6.29 13.80 7.42
N PHE A 127 5.00 13.53 7.63
CA PHE A 127 4.48 13.07 8.91
C PHE A 127 4.95 11.64 9.21
N SER A 128 4.93 10.74 8.22
CA SER A 128 5.38 9.36 8.38
C SER A 128 6.87 9.24 8.73
N THR A 129 7.72 10.18 8.30
CA THR A 129 9.18 10.15 8.55
C THR A 129 9.62 10.97 9.76
N ILE A 130 8.88 12.00 10.18
CA ILE A 130 9.32 12.94 11.23
C ILE A 130 8.55 12.74 12.54
N ALA A 131 7.28 12.35 12.51
CA ALA A 131 6.50 12.25 13.75
C ALA A 131 7.05 11.20 14.73
N PRO A 132 7.51 10.00 14.31
CA PRO A 132 8.09 9.04 15.23
C PRO A 132 9.40 9.49 15.88
N THR A 133 10.22 10.28 15.19
CA THR A 133 11.47 10.83 15.74
C THR A 133 11.18 11.89 16.80
N ILE A 134 10.18 12.77 16.57
CA ILE A 134 9.71 13.72 17.58
C ILE A 134 9.22 12.99 18.83
N ILE A 135 8.45 11.91 18.67
CA ILE A 135 7.95 11.13 19.81
C ILE A 135 9.13 10.51 20.58
N ALA A 136 10.14 10.02 19.86
CA ALA A 136 11.35 9.46 20.48
C ALA A 136 12.20 10.49 21.22
N ASP A 137 12.22 11.73 20.76
CA ASP A 137 12.91 12.83 21.46
C ASP A 137 12.16 13.28 22.72
N LEU A 138 10.83 13.11 22.74
CA LEU A 138 9.97 13.56 23.86
C LEU A 138 9.84 12.52 24.98
N PHE A 139 10.00 11.23 24.67
CA PHE A 139 9.76 10.14 25.61
C PHE A 139 10.98 9.20 25.67
N GLU A 140 11.46 8.95 26.88
CA GLU A 140 12.59 8.05 27.12
C GLU A 140 12.13 6.62 27.47
N LYS A 141 12.98 5.62 27.15
CA LYS A 141 12.88 4.21 27.58
C LYS A 141 11.50 3.60 27.28
N ASP A 142 10.90 2.91 28.25
CA ASP A 142 9.67 2.11 28.09
C ASP A 142 8.46 2.93 27.64
N TYR A 143 8.44 4.24 27.90
CA TYR A 143 7.35 5.13 27.48
C TYR A 143 7.39 5.42 25.97
N ARG A 144 8.58 5.39 25.35
CA ARG A 144 8.75 5.67 23.93
C ARG A 144 7.97 4.70 23.06
N THR A 145 8.17 3.41 23.26
CA THR A 145 7.49 2.36 22.49
C THR A 145 5.98 2.38 22.73
N TRP A 146 5.54 2.70 23.95
CA TRP A 146 4.12 2.89 24.27
C TRP A 146 3.49 4.03 23.48
N MET A 147 4.15 5.20 23.43
CA MET A 147 3.65 6.35 22.68
C MET A 147 3.69 6.10 21.16
N LEU A 148 4.72 5.43 20.66
CA LEU A 148 4.77 4.96 19.28
C LEU A 148 3.62 3.98 18.97
N SER A 149 3.30 3.07 19.89
CA SER A 149 2.18 2.12 19.72
C SER A 149 0.86 2.87 19.60
N VAL A 150 0.61 3.85 20.48
CA VAL A 150 -0.57 4.72 20.39
C VAL A 150 -0.60 5.43 19.03
N PHE A 151 0.51 5.98 18.58
CA PHE A 151 0.63 6.64 17.28
C PHE A 151 0.25 5.73 16.10
N TYR A 152 0.79 4.51 16.03
CA TYR A 152 0.54 3.60 14.91
C TYR A 152 -0.85 2.93 14.95
N ILE A 153 -1.49 2.77 16.13
CA ILE A 153 -2.88 2.28 16.24
C ILE A 153 -3.87 3.22 15.52
N PHE A 154 -3.58 4.51 15.44
CA PHE A 154 -4.46 5.45 14.74
C PHE A 154 -4.50 5.24 13.21
N ILE A 155 -3.58 4.47 12.63
CA ILE A 155 -3.61 4.13 11.20
C ILE A 155 -4.87 3.31 10.86
N PRO A 156 -5.09 2.10 11.41
CA PRO A 156 -6.28 1.32 11.10
C PRO A 156 -7.57 1.98 11.61
N VAL A 157 -7.52 2.67 12.74
CA VAL A 157 -8.69 3.40 13.29
C VAL A 157 -9.09 4.55 12.34
N GLY A 158 -8.11 5.32 11.87
CA GLY A 158 -8.33 6.43 10.93
C GLY A 158 -8.87 5.94 9.59
N SER A 159 -8.32 4.85 9.04
CA SER A 159 -8.84 4.24 7.82
C SER A 159 -10.29 3.77 7.99
N GLY A 160 -10.61 3.08 9.10
CA GLY A 160 -11.97 2.61 9.38
C GLY A 160 -12.99 3.76 9.52
N LEU A 161 -12.66 4.78 10.32
CA LEU A 161 -13.49 5.98 10.47
C LEU A 161 -13.65 6.74 9.16
N GLY A 162 -12.60 6.81 8.33
CA GLY A 162 -12.62 7.45 7.02
C GLY A 162 -13.64 6.80 6.08
N TYR A 163 -13.70 5.47 6.02
CA TYR A 163 -14.71 4.75 5.23
C TYR A 163 -16.13 5.01 5.76
N ILE A 164 -16.32 4.98 7.08
CA ILE A 164 -17.63 5.22 7.71
C ILE A 164 -18.11 6.64 7.40
N LEU A 165 -17.28 7.65 7.64
CA LEU A 165 -17.59 9.06 7.38
C LEU A 165 -17.84 9.31 5.90
N SER A 166 -16.97 8.82 5.01
CA SER A 166 -17.15 8.96 3.56
C SER A 166 -18.44 8.32 3.07
N SER A 167 -18.79 7.13 3.58
CA SER A 167 -20.03 6.45 3.22
C SER A 167 -21.27 7.17 3.74
N GLY A 168 -21.23 7.71 4.97
CA GLY A 168 -22.32 8.48 5.57
C GLY A 168 -22.57 9.79 4.82
N VAL A 169 -21.51 10.53 4.51
CA VAL A 169 -21.59 11.79 3.76
C VAL A 169 -22.13 11.55 2.33
N THR A 170 -21.69 10.47 1.67
CA THR A 170 -22.19 10.12 0.33
C THR A 170 -23.68 9.80 0.35
N ARG A 171 -24.16 9.08 1.37
CA ARG A 171 -25.60 8.76 1.55
C ARG A 171 -26.45 9.99 1.85
N ALA A 172 -25.91 10.96 2.60
CA ALA A 172 -26.66 12.15 3.01
C ALA A 172 -26.69 13.26 1.96
N SER A 173 -25.60 13.44 1.20
CA SER A 173 -25.43 14.60 0.30
C SER A 173 -25.55 14.26 -1.19
N GLY A 174 -25.59 12.98 -1.56
CA GLY A 174 -25.59 12.53 -2.96
C GLY A 174 -24.30 12.82 -3.73
N PHE A 175 -23.28 13.41 -3.08
CA PHE A 175 -22.01 13.79 -3.70
C PHE A 175 -20.83 13.46 -2.78
N TRP A 176 -19.96 12.56 -3.22
CA TRP A 176 -18.76 12.10 -2.49
C TRP A 176 -17.78 13.21 -2.06
N GLY A 177 -17.77 14.36 -2.75
CA GLY A 177 -16.80 15.44 -2.55
C GLY A 177 -16.96 16.18 -1.22
N TRP A 178 -18.09 16.02 -0.52
CA TRP A 178 -18.27 16.59 0.81
C TRP A 178 -17.46 15.87 1.90
N GLY A 179 -17.07 14.60 1.69
CA GLY A 179 -16.28 13.83 2.66
C GLY A 179 -14.86 14.36 2.85
N PHE A 180 -14.31 15.05 1.85
CA PHE A 180 -12.98 15.69 1.92
C PHE A 180 -13.00 17.05 2.64
N ARG A 181 -14.18 17.66 2.83
CA ARG A 181 -14.32 19.03 3.35
C ARG A 181 -14.22 19.13 4.88
N ASP A 182 -14.67 18.12 5.61
CA ASP A 182 -14.59 18.10 7.08
C ASP A 182 -13.21 17.72 7.63
N VAL A 183 -12.42 16.98 6.85
CA VAL A 183 -11.06 16.54 7.24
C VAL A 183 -10.02 17.68 7.14
N GLY A 184 -10.33 18.75 6.40
CA GLY A 184 -9.39 19.81 6.04
C GLY A 184 -9.39 21.07 6.93
N SER A 185 -10.08 21.09 8.09
CA SER A 185 -10.07 22.30 8.93
C SER A 185 -8.67 22.55 9.54
N PRO A 186 -7.96 23.65 9.20
CA PRO A 186 -6.63 23.91 9.73
C PRO A 186 -6.75 24.45 11.15
N LYS A 187 -6.27 23.71 12.15
CA LYS A 187 -5.91 24.30 13.44
C LYS A 187 -4.44 24.72 13.40
N GLN A 188 -4.20 25.90 12.84
CA GLN A 188 -2.91 26.57 12.85
C GLN A 188 -2.63 27.11 14.25
N ASN A 189 -1.62 26.60 14.95
CA ASN A 189 -1.02 27.30 16.09
C ASN A 189 0.39 27.75 15.71
N SER A 190 0.56 29.07 15.75
CA SER A 190 1.77 29.81 15.44
C SER A 190 2.83 29.65 16.53
N PHE A 191 4.06 29.26 16.17
CA PHE A 191 5.25 29.76 16.87
C PHE A 191 6.48 29.67 15.96
N LEU A 192 7.13 30.82 15.80
CA LEU A 192 8.27 31.07 14.92
C LEU A 192 9.50 31.27 15.80
N GLN A 193 10.64 30.65 15.46
CA GLN A 193 11.96 31.27 15.60
C GLN A 193 13.02 30.48 14.82
N LEU A 194 13.84 31.22 14.07
CA LEU A 194 15.01 30.77 13.31
C LEU A 194 16.19 30.45 14.23
N THR A 195 17.03 29.47 13.86
CA THR A 195 18.51 29.61 13.88
C THR A 195 19.23 28.47 13.16
N ASP A 196 20.16 28.90 12.30
CA ASP A 196 21.45 28.41 11.80
C ASP A 196 21.76 26.95 11.45
N GLY A 197 22.24 26.82 10.21
CA GLY A 197 22.69 25.58 9.58
C GLY A 197 24.15 25.23 9.88
N GLY A 198 24.37 23.93 10.08
CA GLY A 198 25.67 23.27 10.11
C GLY A 198 25.91 22.40 8.86
N SER A 199 27.18 22.25 8.50
CA SER A 199 27.70 21.84 7.19
C SER A 199 27.59 20.35 6.81
N LEU A 200 28.02 20.08 5.59
CA LEU A 200 27.73 18.97 4.69
C LEU A 200 28.56 17.71 5.01
N SER A 201 27.89 16.62 5.40
CA SER A 201 28.35 15.22 5.27
C SER A 201 27.19 14.29 5.66
N MET A 202 27.04 13.16 4.98
CA MET A 202 26.03 12.13 5.28
C MET A 202 26.79 10.91 5.83
N PRO A 203 26.93 10.74 7.16
CA PRO A 203 27.73 9.66 7.72
C PRO A 203 26.78 8.60 8.30
N MET A 204 26.07 7.87 7.44
CA MET A 204 25.38 6.67 7.89
C MET A 204 26.10 5.45 7.33
N ALA A 205 27.04 4.92 8.11
CA ALA A 205 27.55 3.58 7.85
C ALA A 205 26.46 2.57 8.28
N PRO A 206 25.97 1.71 7.38
CA PRO A 206 24.97 0.71 7.75
C PRO A 206 25.56 -0.25 8.79
N ASN A 207 24.82 -0.50 9.87
CA ASN A 207 25.13 -1.54 10.85
C ASN A 207 24.22 -2.76 10.64
N TRP A 208 24.59 -3.90 11.24
CA TRP A 208 23.88 -5.17 11.01
C TRP A 208 22.44 -5.12 11.49
N SER A 209 22.18 -4.40 12.59
CA SER A 209 20.82 -4.22 13.12
C SER A 209 19.94 -3.36 12.21
N PHE A 210 20.49 -2.31 11.59
CA PHE A 210 19.80 -1.49 10.60
C PHE A 210 19.46 -2.30 9.34
N VAL A 211 20.42 -3.09 8.83
CA VAL A 211 20.20 -3.93 7.65
C VAL A 211 19.19 -5.04 7.96
N GLY A 212 19.35 -5.75 9.07
CA GLY A 212 18.46 -6.83 9.49
C GLY A 212 17.03 -6.34 9.71
N SER A 213 16.84 -5.24 10.44
CA SER A 213 15.51 -4.66 10.66
C SER A 213 14.90 -4.18 9.35
N SER A 214 15.66 -3.49 8.50
CA SER A 214 15.16 -3.01 7.20
C SER A 214 14.75 -4.14 6.25
N LEU A 215 15.51 -5.24 6.21
CA LEU A 215 15.14 -6.43 5.45
C LEU A 215 13.90 -7.12 6.02
N GLY A 216 13.81 -7.24 7.35
CA GLY A 216 12.64 -7.80 8.04
C GLY A 216 11.36 -7.01 7.74
N VAL A 217 11.44 -5.68 7.82
CA VAL A 217 10.33 -4.77 7.49
C VAL A 217 9.97 -4.83 6.02
N THR A 218 10.96 -4.92 5.12
CA THR A 218 10.69 -5.06 3.68
C THR A 218 9.95 -6.37 3.38
N CYS A 219 10.28 -7.47 4.05
CA CYS A 219 9.55 -8.74 3.94
C CYS A 219 8.12 -8.62 4.47
N MET A 220 7.93 -7.92 5.59
CA MET A 220 6.60 -7.62 6.15
C MET A 220 5.76 -6.75 5.20
N GLY A 221 6.36 -5.72 4.60
CA GLY A 221 5.76 -4.90 3.55
C GLY A 221 5.40 -5.73 2.32
N PHE A 222 6.28 -6.64 1.88
CA PHE A 222 5.98 -7.55 0.77
C PHE A 222 4.71 -8.36 1.01
N ILE A 223 4.55 -8.94 2.20
CA ILE A 223 3.34 -9.72 2.55
C ILE A 223 2.12 -8.79 2.58
N THR A 224 2.26 -7.62 3.19
CA THR A 224 1.17 -6.65 3.36
C THR A 224 0.71 -6.09 2.01
N GLY A 225 1.62 -5.73 1.10
CA GLY A 225 1.31 -5.27 -0.25
C GLY A 225 0.67 -6.35 -1.11
N ALA A 226 1.21 -7.58 -1.08
CA ALA A 226 0.67 -8.72 -1.82
C ALA A 226 -0.78 -9.00 -1.41
N LEU A 227 -1.02 -9.11 -0.11
CA LEU A 227 -2.36 -9.35 0.42
C LEU A 227 -3.26 -8.14 0.21
N GLY A 228 -2.80 -6.92 0.49
CA GLY A 228 -3.59 -5.70 0.31
C GLY A 228 -4.11 -5.51 -1.11
N PHE A 229 -3.29 -5.83 -2.12
CA PHE A 229 -3.68 -5.71 -3.52
C PHE A 229 -4.55 -6.88 -4.00
N TRP A 230 -4.16 -8.13 -3.71
CA TRP A 230 -4.80 -9.31 -4.28
C TRP A 230 -5.94 -9.88 -3.43
N MET A 231 -6.06 -9.52 -2.15
CA MET A 231 -7.10 -10.05 -1.25
C MET A 231 -8.52 -9.77 -1.76
N PRO A 232 -8.90 -8.55 -2.19
CA PRO A 232 -10.25 -8.30 -2.69
C PRO A 232 -10.59 -9.20 -3.90
N LEU A 233 -9.63 -9.38 -4.81
CA LEU A 233 -9.80 -10.25 -5.97
C LEU A 233 -9.83 -11.73 -5.59
N PHE A 234 -9.03 -12.14 -4.61
CA PHE A 234 -9.02 -13.49 -4.08
C PHE A 234 -10.37 -13.85 -3.46
N LEU A 235 -10.93 -12.98 -2.61
CA LEU A 235 -12.25 -13.16 -2.00
C LEU A 235 -13.35 -13.24 -3.06
N TYR A 236 -13.34 -12.33 -4.03
CA TYR A 236 -14.26 -12.39 -5.16
C TYR A 236 -14.19 -13.71 -5.93
N ARG A 237 -12.98 -14.19 -6.25
CA ARG A 237 -12.79 -15.47 -6.96
C ARG A 237 -13.23 -16.65 -6.09
N ALA A 238 -13.04 -16.59 -4.78
CA ALA A 238 -13.51 -17.61 -3.85
C ALA A 238 -15.05 -17.69 -3.85
N GLU A 239 -15.75 -16.56 -3.79
CA GLU A 239 -17.23 -16.53 -3.87
C GLU A 239 -17.76 -17.15 -5.16
N VAL A 240 -17.07 -16.91 -6.28
CA VAL A 240 -17.44 -17.48 -7.59
C VAL A 240 -17.26 -19.00 -7.61
N VAL A 241 -16.15 -19.51 -7.07
CA VAL A 241 -15.90 -20.96 -7.00
C VAL A 241 -16.83 -21.66 -6.01
N LEU A 242 -17.23 -20.98 -4.94
CA LEU A 242 -18.21 -21.48 -3.97
C LEU A 242 -19.66 -21.42 -4.48
N GLY A 243 -19.91 -20.85 -5.65
CA GLY A 243 -21.25 -20.70 -6.22
C GLY A 243 -22.12 -19.64 -5.54
N ILE A 244 -21.53 -18.80 -4.67
CA ILE A 244 -22.21 -17.70 -3.98
C ILE A 244 -22.48 -16.54 -4.95
N ARG A 245 -21.56 -16.31 -5.90
CA ARG A 245 -21.63 -15.23 -6.90
C ARG A 245 -21.42 -15.76 -8.31
N GLN A 246 -22.19 -15.24 -9.28
CA GLN A 246 -22.03 -15.66 -10.68
C GLN A 246 -20.75 -15.06 -11.31
N PRO A 247 -20.02 -15.84 -12.15
CA PRO A 247 -18.86 -15.35 -12.88
C PRO A 247 -19.28 -14.24 -13.87
N CYS A 248 -18.58 -13.11 -13.85
CA CYS A 248 -18.93 -12.00 -14.73
C CYS A 248 -18.54 -12.31 -16.18
N SER A 249 -19.55 -12.53 -17.03
CA SER A 249 -19.33 -12.90 -18.44
C SER A 249 -19.35 -11.72 -19.42
N LYS A 250 -19.86 -10.53 -19.01
CA LYS A 250 -19.84 -9.27 -19.78
C LYS A 250 -19.85 -8.05 -18.85
N GLU A 251 -19.07 -7.03 -19.20
CA GLU A 251 -19.16 -5.69 -18.58
C GLU A 251 -20.36 -4.90 -19.14
N PRO A 252 -21.10 -4.16 -18.29
CA PRO A 252 -20.93 -4.06 -16.84
C PRO A 252 -21.49 -5.30 -16.14
N CYS A 253 -20.75 -5.81 -15.15
CA CYS A 253 -21.28 -6.83 -14.26
C CYS A 253 -22.49 -6.21 -13.56
N GLU A 254 -23.71 -6.70 -13.82
CA GLU A 254 -24.86 -6.27 -13.04
C GLU A 254 -24.58 -6.62 -11.58
N SER A 255 -24.35 -5.59 -10.77
CA SER A 255 -24.46 -5.69 -9.32
C SER A 255 -25.93 -5.91 -9.02
N HIS A 256 -26.42 -7.14 -9.14
CA HIS A 256 -27.67 -7.47 -8.50
C HIS A 256 -27.52 -7.04 -7.05
N ASN A 257 -28.39 -6.12 -6.61
CA ASN A 257 -28.51 -5.59 -5.25
C ASN A 257 -28.98 -6.69 -4.27
N SER A 258 -28.45 -7.89 -4.40
CA SER A 258 -28.26 -8.78 -3.27
C SER A 258 -27.23 -8.06 -2.40
N LEU A 259 -27.70 -7.29 -1.42
CA LEU A 259 -26.96 -7.15 -0.16
C LEU A 259 -26.32 -8.52 0.09
N PRO A 260 -25.00 -8.63 0.30
CA PRO A 260 -24.44 -9.91 0.69
C PRO A 260 -25.31 -10.37 1.84
N LYS A 261 -26.03 -11.49 1.66
CA LYS A 261 -26.49 -12.25 2.80
C LYS A 261 -25.18 -12.59 3.48
N TYR A 262 -24.86 -11.85 4.54
CA TYR A 262 -23.66 -12.07 5.31
C TYR A 262 -23.82 -13.47 5.90
N ASP A 263 -23.37 -14.48 5.17
CA ASP A 263 -23.19 -15.79 5.72
C ASP A 263 -22.16 -15.61 6.84
N MET A 264 -22.49 -16.02 8.07
CA MET A 264 -21.66 -15.90 9.28
C MET A 264 -20.15 -16.17 9.09
N PRO A 265 -19.68 -17.10 8.22
CA PRO A 265 -18.24 -17.24 7.95
C PRO A 265 -17.55 -16.02 7.30
N LEU A 266 -18.25 -15.23 6.48
CA LEU A 266 -17.68 -14.04 5.82
C LEU A 266 -17.47 -12.90 6.81
N CYS A 267 -18.42 -12.67 7.72
CA CYS A 267 -18.23 -11.71 8.82
C CYS A 267 -17.06 -12.09 9.73
N SER A 268 -16.88 -13.38 10.01
CA SER A 268 -15.73 -13.84 10.79
C SER A 268 -14.41 -13.51 10.09
N LEU A 269 -14.34 -13.67 8.76
CA LEU A 269 -13.15 -13.38 7.98
C LEU A 269 -12.79 -11.89 7.99
N ASP A 270 -13.77 -11.01 7.84
CA ASP A 270 -13.57 -9.55 7.91
C ASP A 270 -13.05 -9.12 9.29
N ILE A 271 -13.58 -9.70 10.37
CA ILE A 271 -13.10 -9.47 11.74
C ILE A 271 -11.65 -9.94 11.88
N PHE A 272 -11.30 -11.11 11.35
CA PHE A 272 -9.92 -11.60 11.37
C PHE A 272 -8.96 -10.69 10.58
N ILE A 273 -9.38 -10.17 9.43
CA ILE A 273 -8.59 -9.23 8.62
C ILE A 273 -8.39 -7.91 9.39
N ALA A 274 -9.45 -7.38 10.00
CA ALA A 274 -9.36 -6.16 10.81
C ALA A 274 -8.45 -6.35 12.03
N LEU A 275 -8.56 -7.49 12.72
CA LEU A 275 -7.73 -7.83 13.86
C LEU A 275 -6.25 -8.01 13.45
N ALA A 276 -6.00 -8.66 12.31
CA ALA A 276 -4.66 -8.78 11.75
C ALA A 276 -4.06 -7.41 11.42
N GLY A 277 -4.83 -6.50 10.82
CA GLY A 277 -4.40 -5.12 10.56
C GLY A 277 -4.04 -4.36 11.84
N PHE A 278 -4.84 -4.53 12.90
CA PHE A 278 -4.56 -3.91 14.20
C PHE A 278 -3.24 -4.40 14.81
N PHE A 279 -3.01 -5.71 14.87
CA PHE A 279 -1.76 -6.27 15.39
C PHE A 279 -0.55 -5.92 14.52
N LEU A 280 -0.74 -5.85 13.20
CA LEU A 280 0.31 -5.41 12.28
C LEU A 280 0.76 -3.98 12.60
N SER A 281 -0.16 -3.07 12.91
CA SER A 281 0.15 -1.69 13.30
C SER A 281 0.94 -1.59 14.60
N LEU A 282 0.74 -2.50 15.56
CA LEU A 282 1.56 -2.55 16.77
C LEU A 282 3.00 -2.97 16.48
N ASN A 283 3.20 -3.91 15.56
CA ASN A 283 4.55 -4.33 15.17
C ASN A 283 5.35 -3.18 14.54
N TRP A 284 4.68 -2.28 13.81
CA TRP A 284 5.32 -1.08 13.27
C TRP A 284 5.92 -0.18 14.35
N ALA A 285 5.30 -0.07 15.52
CA ALA A 285 5.85 0.71 16.64
C ALA A 285 7.16 0.13 17.16
N ILE A 286 7.23 -1.20 17.30
CA ILE A 286 8.43 -1.91 17.79
C ILE A 286 9.57 -1.76 16.78
N VAL A 287 9.27 -1.94 15.49
CA VAL A 287 10.23 -1.76 14.40
C VAL A 287 10.86 -0.37 14.44
N THR A 288 10.03 0.66 14.52
CA THR A 288 10.50 2.04 14.56
C THR A 288 11.32 2.30 15.82
N ASP A 289 10.93 1.76 16.97
CA ASP A 289 11.70 1.90 18.21
C ASP A 289 13.10 1.26 18.10
N ILE A 290 13.18 0.04 17.56
CA ILE A 290 14.45 -0.66 17.29
C ILE A 290 15.35 0.19 16.40
N LEU A 291 14.80 0.75 15.32
CA LEU A 291 15.56 1.60 14.40
C LEU A 291 16.15 2.82 15.12
N LEU A 292 15.32 3.54 15.88
CA LEU A 292 15.74 4.75 16.61
C LEU A 292 16.73 4.42 17.73
N TYR A 293 16.75 3.17 18.20
CA TYR A 293 17.71 2.69 19.20
C TYR A 293 19.11 2.36 18.65
N VAL A 294 19.21 1.97 17.37
CA VAL A 294 20.49 1.56 16.73
C VAL A 294 21.08 2.61 15.79
N VAL A 295 20.39 3.73 15.60
CA VAL A 295 20.81 4.84 14.74
C VAL A 295 21.16 6.06 15.59
N LYS A 296 22.20 6.79 15.18
CA LYS A 296 22.62 8.03 15.85
C LYS A 296 21.50 9.07 15.80
N PRO A 297 21.21 9.80 16.90
CA PRO A 297 20.15 10.80 16.95
C PRO A 297 20.15 11.81 15.80
N ALA A 298 21.33 12.23 15.34
CA ALA A 298 21.49 13.22 14.28
C ALA A 298 21.09 12.76 12.86
N CYS A 299 20.77 11.47 12.65
CA CYS A 299 20.37 10.93 11.35
C CYS A 299 19.16 9.99 11.41
N GLN A 300 18.36 10.06 12.47
CA GLN A 300 17.24 9.16 12.71
C GLN A 300 16.13 9.30 11.67
N SER A 301 15.76 10.52 11.27
CA SER A 301 14.70 10.73 10.29
C SER A 301 15.13 10.29 8.89
N THR A 302 16.41 10.49 8.54
CA THR A 302 17.02 9.97 7.31
C THR A 302 17.02 8.43 7.31
N ALA A 303 17.42 7.78 8.40
CA ALA A 303 17.42 6.32 8.49
C ALA A 303 15.99 5.75 8.36
N LEU A 304 15.03 6.36 9.05
CA LEU A 304 13.63 5.95 9.01
C LEU A 304 13.04 6.12 7.61
N SER A 305 13.31 7.24 6.96
CA SER A 305 12.85 7.48 5.59
C SER A 305 13.46 6.53 4.57
N LEU A 306 14.73 6.14 4.73
CA LEU A 306 15.37 5.13 3.88
C LEU A 306 14.77 3.73 4.11
N GLN A 307 14.46 3.38 5.36
CA GLN A 307 13.79 2.11 5.68
C GLN A 307 12.37 2.07 5.08
N ILE A 308 11.61 3.16 5.23
CA ILE A 308 10.28 3.34 4.62
C ILE A 308 10.38 3.23 3.09
N PHE A 309 11.33 3.93 2.47
CA PHE A 309 11.56 3.89 1.03
C PHE A 309 11.80 2.47 0.52
N MET A 310 12.75 1.76 1.12
CA MET A 310 13.07 0.38 0.69
C MET A 310 11.90 -0.58 0.92
N SER A 311 11.20 -0.45 2.05
CA SER A 311 10.04 -1.28 2.37
C SER A 311 8.89 -1.07 1.40
N HIS A 312 8.53 0.18 1.07
CA HIS A 312 7.43 0.42 0.13
C HIS A 312 7.81 0.10 -1.31
N LEU A 313 9.05 0.36 -1.73
CA LEU A 313 9.51 0.07 -3.09
C LEU A 313 9.55 -1.43 -3.37
N LEU A 314 10.23 -2.20 -2.52
CA LEU A 314 10.46 -3.64 -2.74
C LEU A 314 9.35 -4.49 -2.12
N GLY A 315 8.77 -4.05 -1.02
CA GLY A 315 7.66 -4.71 -0.36
C GLY A 315 6.33 -4.35 -1.02
N ASP A 316 5.77 -3.20 -0.67
CA ASP A 316 4.37 -2.89 -1.01
C ASP A 316 4.10 -2.75 -2.51
N ALA A 317 4.96 -2.04 -3.23
CA ALA A 317 4.80 -1.80 -4.67
C ALA A 317 5.29 -2.97 -5.53
N GLY A 318 6.37 -3.65 -5.11
CA GLY A 318 6.96 -4.76 -5.84
C GLY A 318 6.19 -6.08 -5.70
N SER A 319 5.59 -6.32 -4.53
CA SER A 319 4.95 -7.61 -4.21
C SER A 319 3.75 -7.99 -5.09
N PRO A 320 2.82 -7.09 -5.47
CA PRO A 320 1.67 -7.50 -6.28
C PRO A 320 2.10 -7.95 -7.67
N TYR A 321 3.11 -7.29 -8.25
CA TYR A 321 3.70 -7.66 -9.53
C TYR A 321 4.34 -9.04 -9.47
N PHE A 322 5.12 -9.31 -8.42
CA PHE A 322 5.76 -10.62 -8.21
C PHE A 322 4.73 -11.75 -8.10
N ILE A 323 3.74 -11.60 -7.22
CA ILE A 323 2.66 -12.57 -7.04
C ILE A 323 1.86 -12.76 -8.34
N GLY A 324 1.62 -11.69 -9.09
CA GLY A 324 0.95 -11.74 -10.39
C GLY A 324 1.71 -12.56 -11.44
N ILE A 325 3.04 -12.46 -11.50
CA ILE A 325 3.88 -13.27 -12.40
C ILE A 325 3.76 -14.76 -12.06
N ILE A 326 3.82 -15.10 -10.78
CA ILE A 326 3.72 -16.50 -10.35
C ILE A 326 2.33 -17.05 -10.63
N ALA A 327 1.27 -16.29 -10.32
CA ALA A 327 -0.10 -16.70 -10.61
C ALA A 327 -0.30 -16.94 -12.10
N ASN A 328 0.20 -16.04 -12.95
CA ASN A 328 0.12 -16.19 -14.40
C ASN A 328 0.93 -17.37 -14.92
N THR A 329 2.11 -17.62 -14.35
CA THR A 329 2.96 -18.77 -14.71
C THR A 329 2.26 -20.09 -14.37
N ILE A 330 1.68 -20.21 -13.17
CA ILE A 330 0.90 -21.39 -12.75
C ILE A 330 -0.28 -21.61 -13.68
N LYS A 331 -1.00 -20.54 -14.01
CA LYS A 331 -2.15 -20.60 -14.90
C LYS A 331 -1.77 -21.07 -16.32
N ARG A 332 -0.69 -20.54 -16.88
CA ARG A 332 -0.17 -20.92 -18.21
C ARG A 332 0.28 -22.38 -18.26
N HIS A 333 0.90 -22.89 -17.19
CA HIS A 333 1.33 -24.29 -17.14
C HIS A 333 0.17 -25.28 -17.17
N GLN A 334 -0.98 -24.91 -16.60
CA GLN A 334 -2.13 -25.79 -16.57
C GLN A 334 -2.92 -25.80 -17.90
N GLY A 335 -2.98 -24.67 -18.60
CA GLY A 335 -3.68 -24.55 -19.89
C GLY A 335 -5.22 -24.49 -19.81
N ASP A 336 -5.78 -24.28 -18.61
CA ASP A 336 -7.22 -24.12 -18.38
C ASP A 336 -7.54 -22.71 -17.85
N ASP A 337 -8.44 -22.00 -18.53
CA ASP A 337 -8.89 -20.64 -18.21
C ASP A 337 -10.11 -20.60 -17.25
N SER A 338 -10.50 -21.75 -16.69
CA SER A 338 -11.64 -21.85 -15.79
C SER A 338 -11.53 -20.98 -14.53
N SER A 339 -12.68 -20.52 -14.02
CA SER A 339 -12.78 -19.75 -12.76
C SER A 339 -12.10 -20.45 -11.59
N PHE A 340 -12.09 -21.79 -11.60
CA PHE A 340 -11.38 -22.61 -10.62
C PHE A 340 -9.86 -22.36 -10.65
N TRP A 341 -9.23 -22.40 -11.83
CA TRP A 341 -7.79 -22.14 -11.95
C TRP A 341 -7.41 -20.68 -11.76
N ASN A 342 -8.31 -19.74 -12.07
CA ASN A 342 -8.14 -18.33 -11.70
C ASN A 342 -8.07 -18.15 -10.18
N PHE A 343 -8.87 -18.88 -9.40
CA PHE A 343 -8.76 -18.87 -7.94
C PHE A 343 -7.51 -19.61 -7.44
N GLN A 344 -7.29 -20.83 -7.96
CA GLN A 344 -6.25 -21.73 -7.46
C GLN A 344 -4.83 -21.21 -7.72
N SER A 345 -4.58 -20.63 -8.89
CA SER A 345 -3.28 -20.00 -9.23
C SER A 345 -2.90 -18.90 -8.24
N LEU A 346 -3.86 -18.03 -7.90
CA LEU A 346 -3.64 -16.96 -6.94
C LEU A 346 -3.41 -17.50 -5.52
N LYS A 347 -4.21 -18.50 -5.12
CA LYS A 347 -4.03 -19.20 -3.83
C LYS A 347 -2.63 -19.79 -3.68
N TYR A 348 -2.13 -20.50 -4.69
CA TYR A 348 -0.79 -21.10 -4.63
C TYR A 348 0.32 -20.06 -4.66
N SER A 349 0.11 -18.93 -5.34
CA SER A 349 1.08 -17.84 -5.37
C SER A 349 1.30 -17.25 -3.98
N PHE A 350 0.28 -17.20 -3.12
CA PHE A 350 0.41 -16.71 -1.74
C PHE A 350 1.26 -17.59 -0.83
N VAL A 351 1.57 -18.84 -1.21
CA VAL A 351 2.50 -19.69 -0.43
C VAL A 351 3.89 -19.03 -0.34
N ILE A 352 4.27 -18.25 -1.35
CA ILE A 352 5.53 -17.48 -1.35
C ILE A 352 5.58 -16.48 -0.19
N CYS A 353 4.45 -15.87 0.18
CA CYS A 353 4.39 -14.95 1.31
C CYS A 353 4.81 -15.64 2.63
N ILE A 354 4.57 -16.94 2.77
CA ILE A 354 5.00 -17.72 3.94
C ILE A 354 6.52 -17.82 3.98
N PHE A 355 7.16 -18.18 2.86
CA PHE A 355 8.62 -18.26 2.77
C PHE A 355 9.30 -16.91 3.01
N ILE A 356 8.76 -15.84 2.42
CA ILE A 356 9.23 -14.46 2.65
C ILE A 356 9.05 -14.06 4.13
N GLY A 357 7.96 -14.49 4.76
CA GLY A 357 7.72 -14.25 6.19
C GLY A 357 8.75 -14.95 7.09
N VAL A 358 9.13 -16.19 6.77
CA VAL A 358 10.19 -16.91 7.49
C VAL A 358 11.54 -16.20 7.34
N ILE A 359 11.87 -15.74 6.13
CA ILE A 359 13.09 -14.95 5.89
C ILE A 359 13.06 -13.66 6.71
N GLY A 360 11.95 -12.93 6.68
CA GLY A 360 11.78 -11.70 7.46
C GLY A 360 11.91 -11.93 8.97
N GLY A 361 11.34 -13.01 9.50
CA GLY A 361 11.50 -13.43 10.89
C GLY A 361 12.97 -13.73 11.23
N GLY A 362 13.68 -14.41 10.33
CA GLY A 362 15.13 -14.63 10.46
C GLY A 362 15.93 -13.33 10.50
N CYS A 363 15.59 -12.34 9.68
CA CYS A 363 16.23 -11.02 9.70
C CYS A 363 15.98 -10.26 11.03
N PHE A 364 14.79 -10.36 11.61
CA PHE A 364 14.50 -9.79 12.93
C PHE A 364 15.25 -10.51 14.06
N LEU A 365 15.40 -11.83 13.99
CA LEU A 365 16.22 -12.58 14.94
C LEU A 365 17.70 -12.17 14.85
N LEU A 366 18.23 -12.00 13.64
CA LEU A 366 19.60 -11.48 13.44
C LEU A 366 19.77 -10.09 14.06
N THR A 367 18.76 -9.24 13.90
CA THR A 367 18.72 -7.89 14.51
C THR A 367 18.78 -8.00 16.02
N ALA A 368 17.98 -8.87 16.63
CA ALA A 368 17.94 -9.05 18.08
C ALA A 368 19.29 -9.48 18.67
N VAL A 369 20.12 -10.21 17.91
CA VAL A 369 21.46 -10.61 18.35
C VAL A 369 22.46 -9.44 18.35
N HIS A 370 22.37 -8.53 17.38
CA HIS A 370 23.35 -7.45 17.19
C HIS A 370 22.92 -6.11 17.81
N ILE A 371 21.67 -5.98 18.24
CA ILE A 371 21.05 -4.72 18.68
C ILE A 371 21.80 -4.05 19.82
N GLU A 372 22.29 -4.81 20.80
CA GLU A 372 23.02 -4.24 21.94
C GLU A 372 24.38 -3.67 21.55
N GLU A 373 25.10 -4.35 20.65
CA GLU A 373 26.40 -3.91 20.18
C GLU A 373 26.26 -2.66 19.31
N ASP A 374 25.30 -2.67 18.39
CA ASP A 374 25.05 -1.57 17.47
C ASP A 374 24.50 -0.34 18.20
N SER A 375 23.65 -0.52 19.21
CA SER A 375 23.17 0.59 20.05
C SER A 375 24.32 1.25 20.83
N LYS A 376 25.23 0.45 21.40
CA LYS A 376 26.43 1.00 22.08
C LYS A 376 27.29 1.84 21.14
N LYS A 377 27.47 1.39 19.89
CA LYS A 377 28.20 2.15 18.84
C LYS A 377 27.45 3.43 18.45
N ALA A 378 26.12 3.40 18.41
CA ALA A 378 25.30 4.58 18.10
C ALA A 378 25.32 5.62 19.22
N ALA A 379 25.38 5.19 20.48
CA ALA A 379 25.46 6.05 21.66
C ALA A 379 26.87 6.61 21.94
N ALA A 380 27.92 6.07 21.30
CA ALA A 380 29.29 6.50 21.51
C ALA A 380 29.51 7.97 21.04
N PRO A 381 30.18 8.82 21.84
CA PRO A 381 30.54 10.17 21.41
C PRO A 381 31.38 10.11 20.13
N ALA A 382 31.20 11.09 19.24
CA ALA A 382 32.06 11.21 18.07
C ALA A 382 33.53 11.29 18.54
N THR A 383 34.37 10.36 18.09
CA THR A 383 35.80 10.39 18.38
C THR A 383 36.32 11.75 17.93
N PRO A 384 36.89 12.59 18.82
CA PRO A 384 37.43 13.87 18.39
C PRO A 384 38.47 13.61 17.31
N ALA A 385 38.36 14.35 16.20
CA ALA A 385 39.37 14.31 15.15
C ALA A 385 40.75 14.51 15.80
N PRO A 386 41.79 13.77 15.37
CA PRO A 386 43.13 13.98 15.90
C PRO A 386 43.47 15.46 15.69
N VAL A 387 43.66 16.17 16.80
CA VAL A 387 44.13 17.55 16.80
C VAL A 387 45.49 17.51 16.12
N THR A 388 45.54 17.92 14.84
CA THR A 388 46.80 18.20 14.18
C THR A 388 47.50 19.24 15.04
N PRO A 389 48.71 18.98 15.57
CA PRO A 389 49.44 19.99 16.32
C PRO A 389 49.60 21.20 15.39
N VAL A 390 49.05 22.34 15.79
CA VAL A 390 49.39 23.61 15.18
C VAL A 390 50.88 23.77 15.45
N GLN A 391 51.69 23.64 14.40
CA GLN A 391 53.11 23.92 14.45
C GLN A 391 53.23 25.43 14.62
N ASP A 392 53.37 25.90 15.86
CA ASP A 392 53.68 27.29 16.14
C ASP A 392 55.03 27.63 15.50
N SER A 393 54.97 28.31 14.36
CA SER A 393 56.11 28.94 13.72
C SER A 393 56.47 30.23 14.49
N HIS A 394 56.89 30.08 15.75
CA HIS A 394 57.62 31.14 16.44
C HIS A 394 58.73 30.52 17.29
N GLY A 395 59.88 30.35 16.63
CA GLY A 395 61.14 30.10 17.32
C GLY A 395 61.46 31.28 18.22
N THR A 396 61.33 31.06 19.53
CA THR A 396 62.00 31.90 20.52
C THR A 396 62.51 30.98 21.63
N MET A 397 63.81 30.67 21.60
CA MET A 397 64.51 30.13 22.77
C MET A 397 64.45 31.20 23.87
N GLN A 398 63.90 30.84 25.03
CA GLN A 398 64.28 31.52 26.27
C GLN A 398 65.20 30.59 27.08
N ARG A 399 66.22 31.25 27.64
CA ARG A 399 67.38 30.72 28.37
C ARG A 399 67.03 29.92 29.61
#